data_AF-A0AAU9HGD7-F1
#
_entry.id   AF-A0AAU9HGD7-F1
#
_cell.length_a   1.000
_cell.length_b   1.000
_cell.length_c   1.000
_cell.angle_alpha   90.00
_cell.angle_beta   90.00
_cell.angle_gamma   90.00
#
_symmetry.space_group_name_H-M   'P 1'
#
loop_
_entity.id
_entity.type
_entity.pdbx_description
1 polymer ?
#
loop_
_entity_poly.entity_id
_entity_poly.type
_entity_poly.pdbx_seq_one_letter_code
_entity_poly.pdbx_strand_id
1 'polypeptide(L)'
;MKIKRFFAKDMRTALKEVKEELGVDAVIMSNKKLANGVEIVAAVDYDKAATKAPEQPQSQPAASASFAHTQSSHNFVKPEPQRAQPKPQAKVADSLQALLERQSPRPRSAELASMFSQSGIDTSGHYQEQEAVQSRPKNMFEREQSAPARPRTQADSLGFDDLDSGFDDLDSPSAPRQQTMQNESSDISTMREEMNAIRQLLEHQVSGLMQQDMARRDPTRACMIDRLVGMGIDKDVAEQMACFVPDDVSRQQGWKALLNMVEDQMQTTNNEILRQGGVYALVGPTGVGKTTTVAKLAALGAQKYGADKVALITTDTYRIGAYEQLATYGRIIGCGVKQVKDANELAEVLYHLRNKRLVLIDTAGMSQRDLRLTEQLNTLMRNQRVDIRSYLVLSATAQINVLQETVRHFKKVQLSGCIFTKLDESLSLGEIISIAIQNRLPIGYLTNGQRVPEDIRVANAEKLVKKAEQLYLKRIKAQQSRHQSVASNTVEMYD
;
A
#
# COMPACT_ATOMS: atom_id res chain seq x y z
N MET A 1 -24.85 -27.66 3.49
CA MET A 1 -25.43 -26.41 2.94
C MET A 1 -26.80 -26.64 2.27
N LYS A 2 -27.87 -26.04 2.79
CA LYS A 2 -29.21 -26.02 2.16
C LYS A 2 -29.45 -24.64 1.55
N ILE A 3 -29.65 -24.56 0.23
CA ILE A 3 -29.88 -23.30 -0.51
C ILE A 3 -31.34 -23.21 -0.92
N LYS A 4 -31.99 -22.07 -0.69
CA LYS A 4 -33.40 -21.84 -1.07
C LYS A 4 -33.61 -20.45 -1.66
N ARG A 5 -34.59 -20.33 -2.56
CA ARG A 5 -34.98 -19.07 -3.21
C ARG A 5 -36.33 -18.61 -2.68
N PHE A 6 -36.47 -17.32 -2.47
CA PHE A 6 -37.65 -16.64 -1.92
C PHE A 6 -38.08 -15.52 -2.85
N PHE A 7 -39.39 -15.36 -3.04
CA PHE A 7 -39.98 -14.32 -3.87
C PHE A 7 -41.02 -13.58 -3.05
N ALA A 8 -40.83 -12.28 -2.83
CA ALA A 8 -41.80 -11.45 -2.12
C ALA A 8 -42.03 -10.11 -2.80
N LYS A 9 -43.12 -9.43 -2.45
CA LYS A 9 -43.50 -8.12 -3.02
C LYS A 9 -42.49 -7.01 -2.66
N ASP A 10 -41.82 -7.14 -1.52
CA ASP A 10 -40.88 -6.19 -0.98
C ASP A 10 -39.75 -6.89 -0.20
N MET A 11 -38.60 -6.22 -0.10
CA MET A 11 -37.39 -6.76 0.54
C MET A 11 -37.64 -7.18 2.00
N ARG A 12 -38.50 -6.43 2.71
CA ARG A 12 -38.79 -6.68 4.13
C ARG A 12 -39.53 -8.01 4.33
N THR A 13 -40.50 -8.31 3.46
CA THR A 13 -41.22 -9.59 3.48
C THR A 13 -40.31 -10.75 3.09
N ALA A 14 -39.47 -10.59 2.05
CA ALA A 14 -38.51 -11.62 1.65
C ALA A 14 -37.51 -11.96 2.76
N LEU A 15 -37.00 -10.97 3.50
CA LEU A 15 -36.11 -11.19 4.65
C LEU A 15 -36.82 -11.86 5.83
N LYS A 16 -38.11 -11.58 6.03
CA LYS A 16 -38.91 -12.22 7.06
C LYS A 16 -39.11 -13.71 6.74
N GLU A 17 -39.43 -14.04 5.49
CA GLU A 17 -39.56 -15.43 5.03
C GLU A 17 -38.23 -16.20 5.13
N VAL A 18 -37.11 -15.58 4.74
CA VAL A 18 -35.78 -16.17 4.92
C VAL A 18 -35.50 -16.48 6.40
N LYS A 19 -35.82 -15.56 7.30
CA LYS A 19 -35.60 -15.74 8.75
C LYS A 19 -36.53 -16.78 9.38
N GLU A 20 -37.79 -16.83 8.95
CA GLU A 20 -38.75 -17.82 9.44
C GLU A 20 -38.39 -19.24 8.99
N GLU A 21 -37.85 -19.40 7.77
CA GLU A 21 -37.61 -20.72 7.20
C GLU A 21 -36.17 -21.24 7.38
N LEU A 22 -35.17 -20.36 7.25
CA LEU A 22 -33.75 -20.71 7.34
C LEU A 22 -33.11 -20.29 8.67
N GLY A 23 -33.83 -19.53 9.51
CA GLY A 23 -33.32 -19.06 10.79
C GLY A 23 -32.45 -17.81 10.67
N VAL A 24 -31.97 -17.32 11.82
CA VAL A 24 -31.17 -16.08 11.91
C VAL A 24 -29.78 -16.20 11.28
N ASP A 25 -29.27 -17.41 11.10
CA ASP A 25 -27.92 -17.68 10.60
C ASP A 25 -27.86 -17.86 9.08
N ALA A 26 -28.94 -17.55 8.37
CA ALA A 26 -29.02 -17.66 6.92
C ALA A 26 -28.15 -16.59 6.22
N VAL A 27 -27.30 -17.03 5.29
CA VAL A 27 -26.46 -16.15 4.47
C VAL A 27 -27.16 -15.90 3.14
N ILE A 28 -27.40 -14.62 2.81
CA ILE A 28 -27.96 -14.21 1.52
C ILE A 28 -26.87 -14.25 0.45
N MET A 29 -27.07 -15.07 -0.58
CA MET A 29 -26.13 -15.26 -1.68
C MET A 29 -26.42 -14.34 -2.88
N SER A 30 -27.69 -14.00 -3.12
CA SER A 30 -28.10 -13.16 -4.25
C SER A 30 -29.38 -12.40 -3.93
N ASN A 31 -29.48 -11.18 -4.44
CA ASN A 31 -30.66 -10.32 -4.38
C ASN A 31 -30.93 -9.73 -5.77
N LYS A 32 -32.10 -10.02 -6.34
CA LYS A 32 -32.52 -9.50 -7.64
C LYS A 32 -33.87 -8.81 -7.54
N LYS A 33 -33.94 -7.54 -7.94
CA LYS A 33 -35.20 -6.81 -8.08
C LYS A 33 -35.90 -7.20 -9.38
N LEU A 34 -37.17 -7.57 -9.30
CA LEU A 34 -38.05 -7.92 -10.41
C LEU A 34 -39.16 -6.87 -10.54
N ALA A 35 -39.82 -6.81 -11.70
CA ALA A 35 -40.89 -5.84 -11.95
C ALA A 35 -42.03 -5.89 -10.89
N ASN A 36 -42.27 -7.08 -10.31
CA ASN A 36 -43.36 -7.33 -9.36
C ASN A 36 -42.87 -7.72 -7.95
N GLY A 37 -41.59 -7.50 -7.60
CA GLY A 37 -41.06 -7.85 -6.29
C GLY A 37 -39.56 -8.06 -6.22
N VAL A 38 -39.10 -8.85 -5.25
CA VAL A 38 -37.68 -9.16 -5.00
C VAL A 38 -37.50 -10.67 -4.90
N GLU A 39 -36.47 -11.17 -5.58
CA GLU A 39 -35.97 -12.55 -5.45
C GLU A 39 -34.72 -12.56 -4.56
N ILE A 40 -34.75 -13.35 -3.49
CA ILE A 40 -33.61 -13.56 -2.59
C ILE A 40 -33.22 -15.04 -2.60
N VAL A 41 -31.93 -15.32 -2.78
CA VAL A 41 -31.36 -16.67 -2.62
C VAL A 41 -30.56 -16.70 -1.33
N ALA A 42 -30.91 -17.58 -0.40
CA ALA A 42 -30.25 -17.70 0.91
C ALA A 42 -29.86 -19.15 1.20
N ALA A 43 -28.82 -19.33 2.03
CA ALA A 43 -28.28 -20.63 2.38
C ALA A 43 -27.90 -20.74 3.86
N VAL A 44 -28.03 -21.95 4.43
CA VAL A 44 -27.58 -22.27 5.79
C VAL A 44 -26.69 -23.52 5.76
N ASP A 45 -25.60 -23.48 6.51
CA ASP A 45 -24.72 -24.63 6.76
C ASP A 45 -24.96 -25.18 8.15
N TYR A 46 -25.41 -26.44 8.25
CA TYR A 46 -25.75 -27.08 9.51
C TYR A 46 -24.54 -27.68 10.27
N ASP A 47 -23.33 -27.64 9.70
CA ASP A 47 -22.15 -28.33 10.26
C ASP A 47 -21.31 -27.50 11.26
N LYS A 48 -21.87 -26.43 11.85
CA LYS A 48 -21.20 -25.65 12.91
C LYS A 48 -21.81 -25.75 14.31
N ALA A 49 -22.80 -26.62 14.52
CA ALA A 49 -23.50 -26.73 15.80
C ALA A 49 -23.30 -28.05 16.59
N ALA A 50 -22.35 -28.92 16.21
CA ALA A 50 -22.18 -30.23 16.87
C ALA A 50 -20.70 -30.58 17.18
N THR A 51 -20.04 -29.78 18.02
CA THR A 51 -18.89 -30.23 18.82
C THR A 51 -18.83 -29.46 20.14
N LYS A 52 -19.64 -29.90 21.10
CA LYS A 52 -19.31 -29.75 22.54
C LYS A 52 -19.06 -31.16 23.07
N ALA A 53 -17.81 -31.39 23.48
CA ALA A 53 -17.35 -32.65 24.05
C ALA A 53 -18.01 -32.90 25.43
N PRO A 54 -18.40 -34.14 25.77
CA PRO A 54 -18.74 -34.51 27.15
C PRO A 54 -17.48 -34.78 27.97
N GLU A 55 -17.37 -34.15 29.13
CA GLU A 55 -16.43 -34.52 30.18
C GLU A 55 -16.80 -35.90 30.77
N GLN A 56 -15.81 -36.79 30.91
CA GLN A 56 -15.89 -37.97 31.77
C GLN A 56 -14.82 -37.92 32.86
N PRO A 57 -15.09 -38.47 34.06
CA PRO A 57 -14.27 -38.30 35.25
C PRO A 57 -13.17 -39.37 35.34
N GLN A 58 -11.94 -38.98 35.68
CA GLN A 58 -10.86 -39.92 36.01
C GLN A 58 -10.60 -39.96 37.51
N SER A 59 -10.73 -41.18 38.05
CA SER A 59 -10.34 -41.66 39.35
C SER A 59 -8.81 -41.85 39.46
N GLN A 60 -8.26 -41.64 40.66
CA GLN A 60 -6.92 -42.10 41.04
C GLN A 60 -7.04 -43.25 42.07
N PRO A 61 -6.15 -44.25 42.05
CA PRO A 61 -5.85 -45.08 43.21
C PRO A 61 -4.60 -44.59 43.97
N ALA A 62 -4.51 -45.07 45.21
CA ALA A 62 -3.73 -44.52 46.32
C ALA A 62 -2.29 -45.06 46.50
N ALA A 63 -1.56 -44.32 47.36
CA ALA A 63 -0.62 -44.73 48.41
C ALA A 63 0.89 -44.93 48.12
N SER A 64 1.73 -44.08 48.76
CA SER A 64 2.75 -44.40 49.81
C SER A 64 3.55 -43.11 50.17
N ALA A 65 3.42 -42.57 51.39
CA ALA A 65 4.37 -42.58 52.54
C ALA A 65 5.79 -42.05 52.20
N SER A 66 6.50 -41.18 52.95
CA SER A 66 6.36 -40.49 54.25
C SER A 66 7.62 -39.61 54.44
N PHE A 67 7.55 -38.46 55.13
CA PHE A 67 8.47 -37.97 56.18
C PHE A 67 8.24 -36.48 56.51
N ALA A 68 8.42 -36.16 57.79
CA ALA A 68 7.95 -34.98 58.48
C ALA A 68 9.04 -33.89 58.67
N HIS A 69 8.64 -32.61 58.70
CA HIS A 69 9.12 -31.70 59.74
C HIS A 69 8.19 -30.49 59.93
N THR A 70 8.00 -30.16 61.20
CA THR A 70 7.10 -29.14 61.77
C THR A 70 7.90 -27.86 62.03
N GLN A 71 7.34 -26.67 61.79
CA GLN A 71 7.36 -25.55 62.76
C GLN A 71 6.56 -24.30 62.31
N SER A 72 5.61 -23.93 63.18
CA SER A 72 5.16 -22.60 63.65
C SER A 72 4.65 -21.50 62.68
N SER A 73 3.32 -21.28 62.80
CA SER A 73 2.58 -20.01 63.02
C SER A 73 2.87 -18.78 62.14
N HIS A 74 1.85 -18.35 61.37
CA HIS A 74 1.10 -17.11 61.63
C HIS A 74 -0.16 -17.03 60.76
N ASN A 75 -1.26 -16.68 61.42
CA ASN A 75 -2.61 -16.54 60.85
C ASN A 75 -2.73 -15.15 60.20
N PHE A 76 -2.95 -15.07 58.89
CA PHE A 76 -3.37 -13.83 58.22
C PHE A 76 -4.35 -14.14 57.09
N VAL A 77 -5.61 -13.76 57.32
CA VAL A 77 -6.70 -13.74 56.36
C VAL A 77 -6.36 -12.76 55.23
N LYS A 78 -6.33 -13.23 53.98
CA LYS A 78 -6.29 -12.39 52.78
C LYS A 78 -7.63 -12.50 52.04
N PRO A 79 -8.25 -11.37 51.66
CA PRO A 79 -9.59 -11.33 51.09
C PRO A 79 -9.63 -11.73 49.60
N GLU A 80 -10.76 -12.32 49.20
CA GLU A 80 -11.13 -12.65 47.82
C GLU A 80 -11.12 -11.42 46.89
N PRO A 81 -10.70 -11.56 45.62
CA PRO A 81 -10.86 -10.50 44.62
C PRO A 81 -12.32 -10.42 44.17
N GLN A 82 -12.98 -9.32 44.52
CA GLN A 82 -14.34 -9.00 44.07
C GLN A 82 -14.38 -8.76 42.55
N ARG A 83 -15.33 -9.46 41.93
CA ARG A 83 -15.70 -9.42 40.51
C ARG A 83 -16.38 -8.07 40.21
N ALA A 84 -15.74 -7.23 39.41
CA ALA A 84 -16.30 -5.95 38.98
C ALA A 84 -17.55 -6.15 38.10
N GLN A 85 -18.65 -5.49 38.46
CA GLN A 85 -19.88 -5.45 37.68
C GLN A 85 -19.73 -4.53 36.46
N PRO A 86 -20.42 -4.82 35.33
CA PRO A 86 -20.29 -4.06 34.09
C PRO A 86 -20.97 -2.69 34.19
N LYS A 87 -20.26 -1.64 33.75
CA LYS A 87 -20.79 -0.27 33.61
C LYS A 87 -21.79 -0.18 32.44
N PRO A 88 -22.77 0.75 32.47
CA PRO A 88 -23.81 0.84 31.45
C PRO A 88 -23.27 1.21 30.07
N GLN A 89 -23.75 0.52 29.03
CA GLN A 89 -23.45 0.76 27.63
C GLN A 89 -23.88 2.17 27.18
N ALA A 90 -22.97 2.91 26.56
CA ALA A 90 -23.26 4.16 25.89
C ALA A 90 -24.17 3.91 24.66
N LYS A 91 -25.21 4.73 24.53
CA LYS A 91 -26.15 4.70 23.40
C LYS A 91 -25.43 5.04 22.10
N VAL A 92 -25.67 4.25 21.07
CA VAL A 92 -25.18 4.44 19.71
C VAL A 92 -25.87 5.67 19.10
N ALA A 93 -25.12 6.75 18.91
CA ALA A 93 -25.53 7.90 18.11
C ALA A 93 -25.04 7.72 16.66
N ASP A 94 -25.88 8.16 15.72
CA ASP A 94 -25.81 7.93 14.28
C ASP A 94 -24.44 8.20 13.63
N SER A 95 -23.94 7.19 12.92
CA SER A 95 -22.60 7.16 12.30
C SER A 95 -22.50 7.90 10.96
N LEU A 96 -23.46 8.76 10.60
CA LEU A 96 -23.40 9.60 9.39
C LEU A 96 -23.21 11.09 9.71
N GLN A 97 -23.81 11.58 10.80
CA GLN A 97 -23.73 12.99 11.18
C GLN A 97 -22.34 13.35 11.72
N ALA A 98 -21.72 12.44 12.49
CA ALA A 98 -20.35 12.59 12.99
C ALA A 98 -19.26 12.50 11.89
N LEU A 99 -19.58 11.93 10.73
CA LEU A 99 -18.68 11.85 9.57
C LEU A 99 -18.77 13.11 8.69
N LEU A 100 -19.94 13.72 8.58
CA LEU A 100 -20.17 14.97 7.85
C LEU A 100 -19.59 16.19 8.59
N GLU A 101 -19.63 16.22 9.93
CA GLU A 101 -19.02 17.29 10.73
C GLU A 101 -17.48 17.30 10.69
N ARG A 102 -16.85 16.19 10.28
CA ARG A 102 -15.39 16.07 10.13
C ARG A 102 -14.87 16.56 8.77
N GLN A 103 -15.75 16.77 7.79
CA GLN A 103 -15.37 17.12 6.41
C GLN A 103 -15.54 18.60 6.05
N SER A 104 -16.04 19.45 6.96
CA SER A 104 -16.10 20.89 6.73
C SER A 104 -14.82 21.60 7.22
N PRO A 105 -14.17 22.44 6.39
CA PRO A 105 -13.00 23.19 6.82
C PRO A 105 -13.42 24.26 7.83
N ARG A 106 -12.97 24.13 9.09
CA ARG A 106 -13.08 25.20 10.08
C ARG A 106 -11.81 26.07 10.03
N PRO A 107 -11.91 27.39 9.76
CA PRO A 107 -10.75 28.27 9.84
C PRO A 107 -10.33 28.42 11.31
N ARG A 108 -9.02 28.31 11.57
CA ARG A 108 -8.43 28.37 12.92
C ARG A 108 -8.07 29.79 13.38
N SER A 109 -8.43 30.83 12.63
CA SER A 109 -8.15 32.22 13.01
C SER A 109 -9.22 33.19 12.47
N ALA A 110 -9.41 34.29 13.19
CA ALA A 110 -10.33 35.38 12.82
C ALA A 110 -9.93 36.06 11.49
N GLU A 111 -8.64 35.98 11.13
CA GLU A 111 -8.07 36.55 9.89
C GLU A 111 -8.40 35.71 8.65
N LEU A 112 -8.54 34.39 8.78
CA LEU A 112 -8.99 33.52 7.69
C LEU A 112 -10.49 33.67 7.43
N ALA A 113 -11.29 33.98 8.45
CA ALA A 113 -12.73 34.20 8.31
C ALA A 113 -13.06 35.44 7.46
N SER A 114 -12.27 36.51 7.55
CA SER A 114 -12.47 37.73 6.76
C SER A 114 -12.09 37.58 5.29
N MET A 115 -11.17 36.66 4.96
CA MET A 115 -10.81 36.35 3.56
C MET A 115 -11.91 35.57 2.81
N PHE A 116 -12.68 34.72 3.50
CA PHE A 116 -13.78 33.98 2.87
C PHE A 116 -15.03 34.83 2.60
N SER A 117 -15.29 35.88 3.39
CA SER A 117 -16.41 36.80 3.17
C SER A 117 -16.26 37.66 1.91
N GLN A 118 -15.03 37.90 1.44
CA GLN A 118 -14.78 38.62 0.18
C GLN A 118 -15.07 37.77 -1.07
N SER A 119 -15.26 36.45 -0.92
CA SER A 119 -15.54 35.51 -2.01
C SER A 119 -17.03 35.19 -2.21
N GLY A 120 -17.94 35.92 -1.52
CA GLY A 120 -19.39 35.77 -1.70
C GLY A 120 -20.00 34.54 -1.01
N ILE A 121 -19.30 33.93 -0.05
CA ILE A 121 -19.81 32.82 0.76
C ILE A 121 -20.29 33.38 2.10
N ASP A 122 -21.60 33.29 2.36
CA ASP A 122 -22.24 33.80 3.57
C ASP A 122 -22.13 32.78 4.72
N THR A 123 -21.35 33.10 5.76
CA THR A 123 -21.17 32.26 6.97
C THR A 123 -21.64 32.96 8.24
N SER A 124 -22.69 33.76 8.15
CA SER A 124 -23.22 34.57 9.26
C SER A 124 -24.12 33.81 10.26
N GLY A 125 -24.23 32.48 10.17
CA GLY A 125 -25.30 31.74 10.86
C GLY A 125 -25.03 31.11 12.24
N HIS A 126 -23.79 30.87 12.66
CA HIS A 126 -23.55 30.03 13.86
C HIS A 126 -22.37 30.48 14.73
N TYR A 127 -22.63 31.51 15.53
CA TYR A 127 -21.97 31.69 16.83
C TYR A 127 -23.07 31.81 17.90
N GLN A 128 -23.13 30.84 18.81
CA GLN A 128 -23.85 30.98 20.08
C GLN A 128 -22.83 30.82 21.20
N GLU A 129 -22.59 31.93 21.88
CA GLU A 129 -21.81 32.03 23.09
C GLU A 129 -22.67 31.53 24.26
N GLN A 130 -22.24 30.47 24.95
CA GLN A 130 -22.86 30.06 26.22
C GLN A 130 -21.86 30.30 27.35
N GLU A 131 -22.05 31.44 28.02
CA GLU A 131 -21.57 31.66 29.38
C GLU A 131 -22.30 30.73 30.35
N ALA A 132 -21.55 29.98 31.16
CA ALA A 132 -22.04 29.42 32.42
C ALA A 132 -20.91 29.47 33.45
N VAL A 133 -21.05 30.41 34.39
CA VAL A 133 -20.19 30.63 35.55
C VAL A 133 -20.77 29.90 36.77
N GLN A 134 -19.87 29.52 37.70
CA GLN A 134 -20.06 29.06 39.10
C GLN A 134 -20.08 27.52 39.28
N SER A 135 -19.30 26.89 40.17
CA SER A 135 -18.48 27.37 41.30
C SER A 135 -17.60 26.22 41.85
N ARG A 136 -16.36 26.51 42.28
CA ARG A 136 -15.77 26.25 43.62
C ARG A 136 -14.22 26.23 43.62
N PRO A 137 -13.58 26.55 44.76
CA PRO A 137 -12.51 27.53 44.81
C PRO A 137 -11.08 26.98 45.00
N LYS A 138 -10.15 27.92 44.89
CA LYS A 138 -8.68 27.86 44.92
C LYS A 138 -8.06 27.77 46.33
N ASN A 139 -6.96 27.01 46.39
CA ASN A 139 -5.70 27.17 47.15
C ASN A 139 -5.82 27.05 48.70
N MET A 140 -4.81 26.67 49.50
CA MET A 140 -3.35 26.71 49.40
C MET A 140 -2.72 26.05 50.66
N PHE A 141 -1.40 25.79 50.63
CA PHE A 141 -0.48 25.47 51.76
C PHE A 141 -0.61 24.05 52.35
N GLU A 142 0.43 23.30 52.69
CA GLU A 142 1.78 23.65 53.16
C GLU A 142 2.61 22.35 53.19
N ARG A 143 3.94 22.40 53.08
CA ARG A 143 4.75 21.46 53.86
C ARG A 143 6.08 22.07 54.21
N GLU A 144 6.39 22.06 55.49
CA GLU A 144 7.73 22.33 55.97
C GLU A 144 8.24 21.15 56.83
N GLN A 145 9.57 20.95 56.72
CA GLN A 145 10.50 20.41 57.71
C GLN A 145 10.94 18.92 57.71
N SER A 146 12.26 18.83 57.88
CA SER A 146 13.10 17.79 58.51
C SER A 146 13.79 16.70 57.66
N ALA A 147 15.13 16.69 57.75
CA ALA A 147 16.08 15.64 57.33
C ALA A 147 16.17 14.51 58.39
N PRO A 148 17.10 13.52 58.37
CA PRO A 148 18.06 13.05 57.34
C PRO A 148 18.08 11.50 57.15
N ALA A 149 18.83 10.98 56.14
CA ALA A 149 19.75 9.82 56.22
C ALA A 149 20.13 9.24 54.83
N ARG A 150 21.44 9.08 54.62
CA ARG A 150 22.17 8.37 53.53
C ARG A 150 22.00 6.83 53.64
N PRO A 151 22.41 5.97 52.67
CA PRO A 151 23.48 6.17 51.68
C PRO A 151 23.24 5.71 50.22
N ARG A 152 24.01 6.30 49.31
CA ARG A 152 24.50 5.64 48.08
C ARG A 152 26.00 5.38 48.25
N THR A 153 26.42 4.24 47.70
CA THR A 153 27.77 3.71 47.65
C THR A 153 28.76 4.63 46.91
N GLN A 154 30.02 4.60 47.39
CA GLN A 154 31.26 5.23 46.90
C GLN A 154 31.53 4.92 45.40
N ALA A 155 32.30 5.71 44.64
CA ALA A 155 33.58 6.32 45.00
C ALA A 155 33.99 7.55 44.13
N ASP A 156 34.92 8.32 44.71
CA ASP A 156 36.04 9.11 44.15
C ASP A 156 35.77 10.30 43.18
N SER A 157 36.37 11.50 43.28
CA SER A 157 37.47 12.03 44.12
C SER A 157 37.73 13.54 43.83
N LEU A 158 38.24 14.26 44.86
CA LEU A 158 39.05 15.53 44.85
C LEU A 158 38.34 16.85 44.42
N GLY A 159 38.44 18.01 45.11
CA GLY A 159 39.21 18.46 46.28
C GLY A 159 38.93 19.96 46.58
N PHE A 160 39.07 20.36 47.86
CA PHE A 160 39.69 21.59 48.44
C PHE A 160 39.53 22.95 47.72
N ASP A 161 39.33 24.12 48.37
CA ASP A 161 39.14 24.55 49.76
C ASP A 161 38.73 26.06 49.71
N ASP A 162 38.32 26.57 50.88
CA ASP A 162 38.47 27.95 51.36
C ASP A 162 37.42 29.09 51.13
N LEU A 163 36.80 29.43 52.28
CA LEU A 163 36.67 30.76 52.93
C LEU A 163 35.74 31.81 52.28
N ASP A 164 35.00 32.66 53.02
CA ASP A 164 34.55 32.82 54.40
C ASP A 164 33.65 34.07 54.39
N SER A 165 32.84 34.24 55.43
CA SER A 165 32.20 35.47 55.89
C SER A 165 30.92 35.98 55.18
N GLY A 166 29.82 35.83 55.91
CA GLY A 166 28.56 36.55 55.67
C GLY A 166 28.55 37.96 56.27
N PHE A 167 27.60 38.76 55.80
CA PHE A 167 27.09 39.94 56.49
C PHE A 167 25.61 40.10 56.16
N ASP A 168 24.84 40.41 57.20
CA ASP A 168 23.40 40.54 57.29
C ASP A 168 22.83 41.79 56.59
N ASP A 169 21.50 41.74 56.44
CA ASP A 169 20.52 42.84 56.54
C ASP A 169 19.84 43.44 55.29
N LEU A 170 18.55 43.12 55.22
CA LEU A 170 17.37 44.00 55.12
C LEU A 170 16.86 44.52 53.74
N ASP A 171 15.72 43.91 53.36
CA ASP A 171 14.44 44.52 52.95
C ASP A 171 14.05 44.71 51.45
N SER A 172 13.00 43.97 51.05
CA SER A 172 11.91 44.34 50.08
C SER A 172 12.10 44.15 48.55
N PRO A 173 11.02 43.97 47.72
CA PRO A 173 10.74 42.70 47.00
C PRO A 173 10.59 42.80 45.44
N SER A 174 10.40 41.63 44.80
CA SER A 174 9.58 41.35 43.58
C SER A 174 10.23 40.78 42.29
N ALA A 175 9.63 39.67 41.82
CA ALA A 175 9.34 39.24 40.43
C ALA A 175 10.07 38.00 39.81
N PRO A 176 9.34 37.18 39.01
CA PRO A 176 9.70 35.80 38.62
C PRO A 176 10.40 35.73 37.25
N ARG A 177 11.38 34.82 37.10
CA ARG A 177 12.24 34.72 35.90
C ARG A 177 12.19 33.37 35.15
N GLN A 178 11.06 32.65 35.20
CA GLN A 178 10.90 31.32 34.57
C GLN A 178 9.99 31.25 33.32
N GLN A 179 9.48 32.37 32.79
CA GLN A 179 8.63 32.36 31.59
C GLN A 179 9.36 32.65 30.26
N THR A 180 10.65 33.01 30.28
CA THR A 180 11.33 33.52 29.08
C THR A 180 11.89 32.45 28.13
N MET A 181 12.16 31.21 28.61
CA MET A 181 12.81 30.18 27.76
C MET A 181 11.85 29.29 26.93
N GLN A 182 10.54 29.36 27.14
CA GLN A 182 9.58 28.59 26.33
C GLN A 182 9.16 29.35 25.05
N ASN A 183 9.08 30.69 25.10
CA ASN A 183 8.71 31.51 23.94
C ASN A 183 9.81 31.56 22.86
N GLU A 184 11.09 31.58 23.23
CA GLU A 184 12.18 31.59 22.23
C GLU A 184 12.18 30.32 21.35
N SER A 185 11.81 29.17 21.92
CA SER A 185 11.74 27.91 21.17
C SER A 185 10.54 27.85 20.21
N SER A 186 9.40 28.46 20.57
CA SER A 186 8.25 28.60 19.67
C SER A 186 8.55 29.58 18.56
N ASP A 187 9.22 30.70 18.85
CA ASP A 187 9.55 31.73 17.86
C ASP A 187 10.58 31.22 16.84
N ILE A 188 11.53 30.38 17.25
CA ILE A 188 12.46 29.70 16.33
C ILE A 188 11.73 28.66 15.46
N SER A 189 10.71 27.98 16.00
CA SER A 189 9.91 27.02 15.23
C SER A 189 9.00 27.69 14.21
N THR A 190 8.36 28.81 14.56
CA THR A 190 7.53 29.61 13.65
C THR A 190 8.37 30.27 12.57
N MET A 191 9.53 30.83 12.91
CA MET A 191 10.49 31.33 11.91
C MET A 191 10.97 30.22 10.96
N ARG A 192 11.16 28.99 11.46
CA ARG A 192 11.54 27.85 10.61
C ARG A 192 10.42 27.44 9.66
N GLU A 193 9.17 27.50 10.11
CA GLU A 193 8.00 27.26 9.26
C GLU A 193 7.85 28.34 8.19
N GLU A 194 8.00 29.63 8.55
CA GLU A 194 7.98 30.75 7.61
C GLU A 194 9.12 30.68 6.60
N MET A 195 10.35 30.38 7.04
CA MET A 195 11.50 30.20 6.16
C MET A 195 11.32 29.01 5.22
N ASN A 196 10.69 27.92 5.67
CA ASN A 196 10.34 26.80 4.80
C ASN A 196 9.26 27.19 3.78
N ALA A 197 8.27 27.99 4.17
CA ALA A 197 7.24 28.49 3.25
C ALA A 197 7.84 29.43 2.19
N ILE A 198 8.71 30.36 2.60
CA ILE A 198 9.44 31.24 1.68
C ILE A 198 10.32 30.43 0.75
N ARG A 199 11.04 29.43 1.27
CA ARG A 199 11.86 28.53 0.44
C ARG A 199 11.01 27.78 -0.59
N GLN A 200 9.86 27.23 -0.20
CA GLN A 200 8.96 26.54 -1.11
C GLN A 200 8.40 27.47 -2.20
N LEU A 201 8.04 28.71 -1.83
CA LEU A 201 7.57 29.72 -2.79
C LEU A 201 8.69 30.13 -3.76
N LEU A 202 9.90 30.33 -3.27
CA LEU A 202 11.07 30.64 -4.11
C LEU A 202 11.41 29.47 -5.04
N GLU A 203 11.42 28.24 -4.53
CA GLU A 203 11.63 27.03 -5.33
C GLU A 203 10.56 26.92 -6.44
N HIS A 204 9.30 27.22 -6.12
CA HIS A 204 8.21 27.21 -7.10
C HIS A 204 8.37 28.29 -8.18
N GLN A 205 8.66 29.54 -7.78
CA GLN A 205 8.83 30.64 -8.74
C GLN A 205 10.08 30.48 -9.61
N VAL A 206 11.20 30.06 -9.02
CA VAL A 206 12.45 29.80 -9.76
C VAL A 206 12.25 28.66 -10.75
N SER A 207 11.57 27.59 -10.36
CA SER A 207 11.24 26.48 -11.27
C SER A 207 10.37 26.95 -12.45
N GLY A 208 9.35 27.76 -12.18
CA GLY A 208 8.50 28.34 -13.23
C GLY A 208 9.27 29.26 -14.20
N LEU A 209 10.16 30.11 -13.69
CA LEU A 209 11.01 30.99 -14.50
C LEU A 209 12.02 30.19 -15.33
N MET A 210 12.65 29.16 -14.77
CA MET A 210 13.56 28.29 -15.51
C MET A 210 12.87 27.57 -16.67
N GLN A 211 11.63 27.10 -16.46
CA GLN A 211 10.83 26.49 -17.53
C GLN A 211 10.49 27.50 -18.64
N GLN A 212 10.12 28.73 -18.28
CA GLN A 212 9.81 29.79 -19.24
C GLN A 212 11.05 30.23 -20.03
N ASP A 213 12.19 30.38 -19.36
CA ASP A 213 13.46 30.74 -20.00
C ASP A 213 13.97 29.63 -20.92
N MET A 214 13.85 28.36 -20.51
CA MET A 214 14.17 27.22 -21.37
C MET A 214 13.28 27.21 -22.62
N ALA A 215 11.96 27.36 -22.46
CA ALA A 215 11.02 27.38 -23.58
C ALA A 215 11.24 28.56 -24.53
N ARG A 216 11.78 29.67 -24.04
CA ARG A 216 12.17 30.84 -24.85
C ARG A 216 13.49 30.62 -25.59
N ARG A 217 14.48 29.98 -24.96
CA ARG A 217 15.80 29.72 -25.54
C ARG A 217 15.78 28.60 -26.57
N ASP A 218 15.07 27.52 -26.27
CA ASP A 218 14.94 26.36 -27.13
C ASP A 218 13.49 25.85 -27.16
N PRO A 219 12.64 26.45 -28.01
CA PRO A 219 11.23 26.06 -28.14
C PRO A 219 11.07 24.65 -28.72
N THR A 220 12.05 24.18 -29.51
CA THR A 220 12.01 22.84 -30.13
C THR A 220 12.16 21.77 -29.06
N ARG A 221 13.16 21.91 -28.18
CA ARG A 221 13.39 20.99 -27.05
C ARG A 221 12.26 21.02 -26.04
N ALA A 222 11.76 22.20 -25.67
CA ALA A 222 10.61 22.31 -24.77
C ALA A 222 9.40 21.55 -25.32
N CYS A 223 9.11 21.69 -26.63
CA CYS A 223 8.03 20.95 -27.28
C CYS A 223 8.26 19.42 -27.27
N MET A 224 9.51 18.96 -27.40
CA MET A 224 9.84 17.54 -27.31
C MET A 224 9.62 16.99 -25.89
N ILE A 225 10.01 17.73 -24.86
CA ILE A 225 9.77 17.38 -23.45
C ILE A 225 8.27 17.25 -23.19
N ASP A 226 7.48 18.26 -23.58
CA ASP A 226 6.02 18.25 -23.42
C ASP A 226 5.39 17.05 -24.14
N ARG A 227 5.94 16.67 -25.30
CA ARG A 227 5.46 15.52 -26.07
C ARG A 227 5.78 14.19 -25.38
N LEU A 228 6.99 14.02 -24.83
CA LEU A 228 7.36 12.84 -24.05
C LEU A 228 6.53 12.73 -22.76
N VAL A 229 6.39 13.83 -22.01
CA VAL A 229 5.52 13.90 -20.82
C VAL A 229 4.08 13.59 -21.20
N GLY A 230 3.63 14.09 -22.35
CA GLY A 230 2.34 13.76 -22.93
C GLY A 230 2.16 12.27 -23.20
N MET A 231 3.21 11.55 -23.59
CA MET A 231 3.23 10.09 -23.75
C MET A 231 3.22 9.32 -22.42
N GLY A 232 3.24 10.02 -21.28
CA GLY A 232 3.32 9.45 -19.93
C GLY A 232 4.75 9.19 -19.47
N ILE A 233 5.76 9.66 -20.21
CA ILE A 233 7.16 9.55 -19.77
C ILE A 233 7.39 10.54 -18.62
N ASP A 234 8.12 10.09 -17.61
CA ASP A 234 8.45 10.89 -16.45
C ASP A 234 9.22 12.15 -16.86
N LYS A 235 8.93 13.27 -16.20
CA LYS A 235 9.48 14.58 -16.57
C LYS A 235 11.00 14.59 -16.53
N ASP A 236 11.60 14.00 -15.49
CA ASP A 236 13.05 13.98 -15.34
C ASP A 236 13.71 13.16 -16.46
N VAL A 237 13.10 12.04 -16.84
CA VAL A 237 13.56 11.23 -17.98
C VAL A 237 13.40 12.00 -19.28
N ALA A 238 12.28 12.70 -19.48
CA ALA A 238 12.03 13.47 -20.68
C ALA A 238 13.05 14.61 -20.85
N GLU A 239 13.33 15.36 -19.78
CA GLU A 239 14.34 16.41 -19.77
C GLU A 239 15.75 15.87 -20.04
N GLN A 240 16.11 14.75 -19.41
CA GLN A 240 17.41 14.09 -19.63
C GLN A 240 17.58 13.66 -21.09
N MET A 241 16.59 13.01 -21.68
CA MET A 241 16.66 12.54 -23.07
C MET A 241 16.69 13.72 -24.05
N ALA A 242 15.91 14.77 -23.80
CA ALA A 242 15.85 15.94 -24.67
C ALA A 242 17.16 16.74 -24.69
N CYS A 243 17.94 16.73 -23.60
CA CYS A 243 19.24 17.40 -23.53
C CYS A 243 20.29 16.86 -24.51
N PHE A 244 20.12 15.63 -25.01
CA PHE A 244 21.06 15.02 -25.95
C PHE A 244 20.70 15.24 -27.42
N VAL A 245 19.58 15.91 -27.72
CA VAL A 245 19.18 16.25 -29.08
C VAL A 245 19.87 17.57 -29.48
N PRO A 246 20.66 17.60 -30.57
CA PRO A 246 21.30 18.83 -31.04
C PRO A 246 20.29 19.87 -31.53
N ASP A 247 20.62 21.15 -31.34
CA ASP A 247 19.74 22.29 -31.65
C ASP A 247 19.61 22.57 -33.16
N ASP A 248 20.49 22.03 -33.99
CA ASP A 248 20.55 22.22 -35.45
C ASP A 248 19.66 21.25 -36.24
N VAL A 249 19.00 20.31 -35.56
CA VAL A 249 18.21 19.26 -36.18
C VAL A 249 16.75 19.69 -36.37
N SER A 250 16.15 19.34 -37.52
CA SER A 250 14.73 19.60 -37.74
C SER A 250 13.85 18.91 -36.69
N ARG A 251 12.71 19.51 -36.33
CA ARG A 251 11.78 18.97 -35.31
C ARG A 251 11.40 17.50 -35.55
N GLN A 252 11.19 17.10 -36.80
CA GLN A 252 10.84 15.71 -37.14
C GLN A 252 12.00 14.73 -36.93
N GLN A 253 13.21 15.12 -37.35
CA GLN A 253 14.41 14.31 -37.19
C GLN A 253 14.81 14.23 -35.71
N GLY A 254 14.75 15.35 -34.97
CA GLY A 254 15.04 15.38 -33.54
C GLY A 254 14.05 14.52 -32.75
N TRP A 255 12.77 14.53 -33.09
CA TRP A 255 11.78 13.65 -32.48
C TRP A 255 12.07 12.17 -32.75
N LYS A 256 12.42 11.81 -33.98
CA LYS A 256 12.78 10.43 -34.33
C LYS A 256 14.05 9.99 -33.58
N ALA A 257 15.06 10.86 -33.50
CA ALA A 257 16.29 10.60 -32.75
C ALA A 257 16.00 10.40 -31.26
N LEU A 258 15.11 11.20 -30.68
CA LEU A 258 14.68 11.09 -29.29
C LEU A 258 13.98 9.75 -29.01
N LEU A 259 13.08 9.31 -29.89
CA LEU A 259 12.42 8.00 -29.75
C LEU A 259 13.41 6.84 -29.84
N ASN A 260 14.38 6.93 -30.76
CA ASN A 260 15.45 5.94 -30.86
C ASN A 260 16.31 5.93 -29.58
N MET A 261 16.59 7.09 -28.99
CA MET A 261 17.33 7.17 -27.74
C MET A 261 16.55 6.53 -26.58
N VAL A 262 15.24 6.77 -26.48
CA VAL A 262 14.38 6.10 -25.50
C VAL A 262 14.38 4.58 -25.69
N GLU A 263 14.37 4.12 -26.95
CA GLU A 263 14.50 2.71 -27.29
C GLU A 263 15.82 2.13 -26.81
N ASP A 264 16.94 2.79 -27.11
CA ASP A 264 18.30 2.34 -26.77
C ASP A 264 18.56 2.30 -25.25
N GLN A 265 17.89 3.17 -24.47
CA GLN A 265 17.98 3.16 -23.00
C GLN A 265 17.22 1.99 -22.35
N MET A 266 16.27 1.37 -23.05
CA MET A 266 15.52 0.24 -22.51
C MET A 266 16.27 -1.07 -22.66
N GLN A 267 16.27 -1.86 -21.58
CA GLN A 267 16.87 -3.19 -21.58
C GLN A 267 15.78 -4.25 -21.67
N THR A 268 16.00 -5.29 -22.49
CA THR A 268 15.10 -6.45 -22.60
C THR A 268 15.84 -7.74 -22.25
N THR A 269 15.16 -8.70 -21.60
CA THR A 269 15.80 -9.99 -21.24
C THR A 269 15.82 -11.00 -22.38
N ASN A 270 15.35 -10.63 -23.57
CA ASN A 270 15.48 -11.42 -24.80
C ASN A 270 14.99 -12.88 -24.66
N ASN A 271 13.80 -13.05 -24.06
CA ASN A 271 13.15 -14.34 -23.85
C ASN A 271 13.94 -15.30 -22.94
N GLU A 272 14.66 -14.77 -21.94
CA GLU A 272 15.54 -15.54 -21.06
C GLU A 272 14.82 -16.72 -20.38
N ILE A 273 13.64 -16.48 -19.80
CA ILE A 273 12.87 -17.50 -19.05
C ILE A 273 12.70 -18.78 -19.88
N LEU A 274 12.24 -18.63 -21.13
CA LEU A 274 12.09 -19.78 -21.99
C LEU A 274 13.48 -20.22 -22.46
N ARG A 275 14.32 -19.37 -23.06
CA ARG A 275 15.62 -19.79 -23.65
C ARG A 275 16.52 -20.55 -22.68
N GLN A 276 16.77 -20.01 -21.49
CA GLN A 276 17.66 -20.60 -20.51
C GLN A 276 16.99 -21.68 -19.68
N GLY A 277 15.69 -21.58 -19.40
CA GLY A 277 14.97 -22.43 -18.44
C GLY A 277 15.59 -22.40 -17.04
N GLY A 278 15.15 -23.29 -16.15
CA GLY A 278 15.50 -23.25 -14.73
C GLY A 278 14.33 -22.81 -13.86
N VAL A 279 14.63 -22.21 -12.70
CA VAL A 279 13.64 -21.86 -11.67
C VAL A 279 13.41 -20.35 -11.64
N TYR A 280 12.17 -19.92 -11.90
CA TYR A 280 11.79 -18.51 -11.92
C TYR A 280 10.64 -18.24 -10.96
N ALA A 281 10.79 -17.22 -10.12
CA ALA A 281 9.74 -16.75 -9.23
C ALA A 281 9.13 -15.44 -9.74
N LEU A 282 7.81 -15.35 -9.78
CA LEU A 282 7.10 -14.12 -10.11
C LEU A 282 6.64 -13.45 -8.83
N VAL A 283 7.21 -12.29 -8.55
CA VAL A 283 6.93 -11.49 -7.35
C VAL A 283 6.24 -10.18 -7.72
N GLY A 284 5.51 -9.58 -6.79
CA GLY A 284 4.81 -8.31 -7.01
C GLY A 284 3.50 -8.17 -6.26
N PRO A 285 2.81 -7.02 -6.40
CA PRO A 285 1.59 -6.74 -5.65
C PRO A 285 0.42 -7.71 -5.92
N THR A 286 -0.61 -7.68 -5.08
CA THR A 286 -1.87 -8.40 -5.34
C THR A 286 -2.54 -7.85 -6.60
N GLY A 287 -3.27 -8.69 -7.34
CA GLY A 287 -4.09 -8.24 -8.47
C GLY A 287 -3.35 -7.78 -9.74
N VAL A 288 -2.01 -7.77 -9.75
CA VAL A 288 -1.20 -7.41 -10.94
C VAL A 288 -1.13 -8.51 -12.00
N GLY A 289 -1.67 -9.70 -11.73
CA GLY A 289 -1.72 -10.80 -12.70
C GLY A 289 -0.56 -11.80 -12.65
N LYS A 290 0.06 -12.01 -11.49
CA LYS A 290 1.15 -13.00 -11.29
C LYS A 290 0.75 -14.42 -11.70
N THR A 291 -0.29 -14.97 -11.07
CA THR A 291 -0.81 -16.32 -11.35
C THR A 291 -1.14 -16.53 -12.83
N THR A 292 -1.81 -15.56 -13.45
CA THR A 292 -2.15 -15.61 -14.88
C THR A 292 -0.89 -15.55 -15.75
N THR A 293 0.10 -14.73 -15.37
CA THR A 293 1.39 -14.65 -16.09
C THR A 293 2.18 -15.95 -15.96
N VAL A 294 2.19 -16.58 -14.78
CA VAL A 294 2.76 -17.92 -14.56
C VAL A 294 2.10 -18.94 -15.50
N ALA A 295 0.78 -18.96 -15.58
CA ALA A 295 0.06 -19.88 -16.47
C ALA A 295 0.40 -19.64 -17.95
N LYS A 296 0.51 -18.37 -18.38
CA LYS A 296 0.94 -18.00 -19.74
C LYS A 296 2.35 -18.49 -20.07
N LEU A 297 3.31 -18.26 -19.16
CA LEU A 297 4.69 -18.72 -19.31
C LEU A 297 4.77 -20.26 -19.30
N ALA A 298 3.95 -20.92 -18.48
CA ALA A 298 3.90 -22.38 -18.42
C ALA A 298 3.37 -22.98 -19.72
N ALA A 299 2.31 -22.40 -20.28
CA ALA A 299 1.76 -22.83 -21.57
C ALA A 299 2.77 -22.63 -22.71
N LEU A 300 3.47 -21.48 -22.76
CA LEU A 300 4.57 -21.29 -23.73
C LEU A 300 5.73 -22.27 -23.51
N GLY A 301 6.08 -22.55 -22.25
CA GLY A 301 7.09 -23.53 -21.88
C GLY A 301 6.70 -24.95 -22.31
N ALA A 302 5.45 -25.34 -22.09
CA ALA A 302 4.90 -26.64 -22.47
C ALA A 302 4.87 -26.81 -24.00
N GLN A 303 4.50 -25.77 -24.74
CA GLN A 303 4.58 -25.76 -26.21
C GLN A 303 6.01 -25.92 -26.72
N LYS A 304 7.00 -25.35 -26.00
CA LYS A 304 8.41 -25.38 -26.42
C LYS A 304 9.15 -26.66 -25.99
N TYR A 305 8.86 -27.18 -24.80
CA TYR A 305 9.64 -28.25 -24.16
C TYR A 305 8.87 -29.55 -23.94
N GLY A 306 7.55 -29.55 -24.12
CA GLY A 306 6.67 -30.60 -23.63
C GLY A 306 6.15 -30.29 -22.22
N ALA A 307 4.88 -30.62 -21.98
CA ALA A 307 4.20 -30.34 -20.71
C ALA A 307 4.85 -31.09 -19.53
N ASP A 308 5.43 -32.26 -19.77
CA ASP A 308 6.16 -33.05 -18.78
C ASP A 308 7.44 -32.36 -18.29
N LYS A 309 8.02 -31.45 -19.08
CA LYS A 309 9.24 -30.69 -18.74
C LYS A 309 8.97 -29.42 -17.94
N VAL A 310 7.71 -29.05 -17.75
CA VAL A 310 7.32 -27.83 -17.03
C VAL A 310 6.62 -28.21 -15.73
N ALA A 311 6.97 -27.50 -14.65
CA ALA A 311 6.27 -27.60 -13.38
C ALA A 311 5.90 -26.22 -12.83
N LEU A 312 4.78 -26.19 -12.12
CA LEU A 312 4.24 -25.01 -11.47
C LEU A 312 4.29 -25.21 -9.96
N ILE A 313 4.68 -24.18 -9.24
CA ILE A 313 4.64 -24.13 -7.80
C ILE A 313 3.84 -22.90 -7.40
N THR A 314 2.98 -23.00 -6.40
CA THR A 314 2.38 -21.83 -5.76
C THR A 314 2.75 -21.78 -4.28
N THR A 315 3.15 -20.60 -3.85
CA THR A 315 3.32 -20.26 -2.43
C THR A 315 2.15 -19.40 -1.91
N ASP A 316 1.14 -19.12 -2.75
CA ASP A 316 -0.07 -18.39 -2.37
C ASP A 316 -1.04 -19.31 -1.61
N THR A 317 -0.79 -19.43 -0.30
CA THR A 317 -1.63 -20.18 0.63
C THR A 317 -2.70 -19.34 1.31
N TYR A 318 -2.66 -18.02 1.10
CA TYR A 318 -3.55 -17.06 1.77
C TYR A 318 -4.82 -16.78 0.98
N ARG A 319 -4.75 -16.69 -0.35
CA ARG A 319 -5.92 -16.41 -1.17
C ARG A 319 -6.74 -17.67 -1.40
N ILE A 320 -7.99 -17.65 -0.95
CA ILE A 320 -8.97 -18.72 -1.19
C ILE A 320 -9.07 -18.96 -2.70
N GLY A 321 -8.90 -20.21 -3.13
CA GLY A 321 -8.97 -20.62 -4.53
C GLY A 321 -7.73 -20.31 -5.38
N ALA A 322 -6.65 -19.71 -4.83
CA ALA A 322 -5.45 -19.43 -5.62
C ALA A 322 -4.77 -20.71 -6.13
N TYR A 323 -4.62 -21.72 -5.25
CA TYR A 323 -4.13 -23.03 -5.66
C TYR A 323 -5.04 -23.70 -6.70
N GLU A 324 -6.36 -23.68 -6.48
CA GLU A 324 -7.32 -24.30 -7.41
C GLU A 324 -7.29 -23.63 -8.79
N GLN A 325 -7.12 -22.31 -8.83
CA GLN A 325 -6.96 -21.55 -10.06
C GLN A 325 -5.71 -22.00 -10.83
N LEU A 326 -4.54 -22.05 -10.17
CA LEU A 326 -3.30 -22.48 -10.81
C LEU A 326 -3.34 -23.98 -11.20
N ALA A 327 -3.91 -24.83 -10.33
CA ALA A 327 -4.09 -26.25 -10.59
C ALA A 327 -5.00 -26.51 -11.79
N THR A 328 -6.03 -25.68 -12.00
CA THR A 328 -6.89 -25.76 -13.18
C THR A 328 -6.11 -25.45 -14.45
N TYR A 329 -5.30 -24.38 -14.47
CA TYR A 329 -4.39 -24.13 -15.60
C TYR A 329 -3.41 -25.28 -15.81
N GLY A 330 -2.79 -25.79 -14.76
CA GLY A 330 -1.87 -26.93 -14.84
C GLY A 330 -2.52 -28.17 -15.46
N ARG A 331 -3.76 -28.50 -15.06
CA ARG A 331 -4.52 -29.62 -15.64
C ARG A 331 -4.82 -29.40 -17.13
N ILE A 332 -5.19 -28.18 -17.54
CA ILE A 332 -5.46 -27.84 -18.95
C ILE A 332 -4.18 -27.94 -19.79
N ILE A 333 -3.05 -27.45 -19.27
CA ILE A 333 -1.76 -27.43 -19.98
C ILE A 333 -1.08 -28.82 -19.95
N GLY A 334 -1.40 -29.66 -18.96
CA GLY A 334 -0.74 -30.94 -18.71
C GLY A 334 0.51 -30.85 -17.83
N CYS A 335 0.68 -29.76 -17.08
CA CYS A 335 1.82 -29.53 -16.19
C CYS A 335 1.48 -29.89 -14.74
N GLY A 336 2.47 -30.43 -14.03
CA GLY A 336 2.33 -30.70 -12.59
C GLY A 336 2.30 -29.40 -11.78
N VAL A 337 1.36 -29.30 -10.84
CA VAL A 337 1.24 -28.17 -9.91
C VAL A 337 1.48 -28.64 -8.48
N LYS A 338 2.29 -27.91 -7.72
CA LYS A 338 2.56 -28.17 -6.30
C LYS A 338 2.25 -26.92 -5.47
N GLN A 339 1.60 -27.11 -4.34
CA GLN A 339 1.43 -26.07 -3.34
C GLN A 339 2.52 -26.22 -2.28
N VAL A 340 3.07 -25.10 -1.82
CA VAL A 340 4.12 -25.05 -0.81
C VAL A 340 3.78 -23.98 0.22
N LYS A 341 4.02 -24.27 1.50
CA LYS A 341 3.70 -23.38 2.63
C LYS A 341 4.89 -22.59 3.14
N ASP A 342 6.08 -23.18 3.10
CA ASP A 342 7.30 -22.58 3.63
C ASP A 342 8.53 -22.84 2.76
N ALA A 343 9.65 -22.23 3.15
CA ALA A 343 10.89 -22.30 2.40
C ALA A 343 11.56 -23.69 2.42
N ASN A 344 11.34 -24.49 3.46
CA ASN A 344 11.92 -25.84 3.56
C ASN A 344 11.16 -26.80 2.64
N GLU A 345 9.83 -26.74 2.66
CA GLU A 345 9.01 -27.49 1.72
C GLU A 345 9.28 -27.07 0.26
N LEU A 346 9.54 -25.77 0.02
CA LEU A 346 9.93 -25.31 -1.33
C LEU A 346 11.23 -25.96 -1.79
N ALA A 347 12.22 -25.99 -0.91
CA ALA A 347 13.51 -26.62 -1.14
C ALA A 347 13.38 -28.10 -1.53
N GLU A 348 12.60 -28.87 -0.76
CA GLU A 348 12.33 -30.29 -1.03
C GLU A 348 11.62 -30.49 -2.37
N VAL A 349 10.58 -29.69 -2.63
CA VAL A 349 9.84 -29.76 -3.90
C VAL A 349 10.74 -29.41 -5.09
N LEU A 350 11.60 -28.39 -4.97
CA LEU A 350 12.55 -28.04 -6.02
C LEU A 350 13.59 -29.13 -6.27
N TYR A 351 14.05 -29.82 -5.22
CA TYR A 351 14.94 -30.97 -5.34
C TYR A 351 14.29 -32.11 -6.14
N HIS A 352 13.01 -32.39 -5.92
CA HIS A 352 12.25 -33.38 -6.71
C HIS A 352 11.97 -32.93 -8.15
N LEU A 353 11.90 -31.62 -8.39
CA LEU A 353 11.65 -31.04 -9.71
C LEU A 353 12.91 -30.69 -10.50
N ARG A 354 14.12 -31.02 -10.01
CA ARG A 354 15.40 -30.71 -10.67
C ARG A 354 15.55 -31.22 -12.11
N ASN A 355 14.81 -32.27 -12.46
CA ASN A 355 14.81 -32.85 -13.81
C ASN A 355 13.88 -32.10 -14.79
N LYS A 356 13.11 -31.12 -14.30
CA LYS A 356 12.25 -30.27 -15.14
C LYS A 356 13.09 -29.21 -15.83
N ARG A 357 12.73 -28.91 -17.09
CA ARG A 357 13.40 -27.87 -17.89
C ARG A 357 13.06 -26.48 -17.37
N LEU A 358 11.84 -26.29 -16.87
CA LEU A 358 11.32 -25.02 -16.40
C LEU A 358 10.44 -25.25 -15.17
N VAL A 359 10.71 -24.51 -14.10
CA VAL A 359 9.89 -24.45 -12.90
C VAL A 359 9.49 -23.00 -12.67
N LEU A 360 8.18 -22.74 -12.57
CA LEU A 360 7.63 -21.42 -12.35
C LEU A 360 6.96 -21.36 -10.98
N ILE A 361 7.35 -20.37 -10.16
CA ILE A 361 6.84 -20.17 -8.81
C ILE A 361 5.91 -18.95 -8.83
N ASP A 362 4.65 -19.17 -8.49
CA ASP A 362 3.64 -18.14 -8.24
C ASP A 362 3.66 -17.77 -6.75
N THR A 363 3.92 -16.50 -6.44
CA THR A 363 3.94 -16.03 -5.04
C THR A 363 2.62 -15.33 -4.67
N ALA A 364 2.31 -15.29 -3.37
CA ALA A 364 1.26 -14.41 -2.88
C ALA A 364 1.58 -12.93 -3.19
N GLY A 365 0.56 -12.08 -3.20
CA GLY A 365 0.75 -10.64 -3.40
C GLY A 365 0.83 -9.85 -2.09
N MET A 366 1.70 -8.84 -2.08
CA MET A 366 1.91 -7.83 -1.03
C MET A 366 1.38 -8.21 0.37
N SER A 367 2.11 -9.05 1.09
CA SER A 367 2.16 -9.02 2.55
C SER A 367 3.60 -8.80 3.01
N GLN A 368 3.82 -8.17 4.18
CA GLN A 368 5.15 -8.07 4.81
C GLN A 368 5.82 -9.45 4.98
N ARG A 369 5.03 -10.53 4.98
CA ARG A 369 5.51 -11.91 5.04
C ARG A 369 6.09 -12.37 3.71
N ASP A 370 5.67 -11.84 2.56
CA ASP A 370 6.20 -12.22 1.24
C ASP A 370 7.58 -11.65 0.97
N LEU A 371 7.87 -10.44 1.46
CA LEU A 371 9.24 -9.92 1.46
C LEU A 371 10.14 -10.80 2.33
N ARG A 372 9.71 -11.14 3.54
CA ARG A 372 10.46 -12.05 4.43
C ARG A 372 10.62 -13.43 3.81
N LEU A 373 9.59 -13.98 3.18
CA LEU A 373 9.66 -15.25 2.47
C LEU A 373 10.65 -15.13 1.32
N THR A 374 10.58 -14.10 0.49
CA THR A 374 11.51 -13.93 -0.65
C THR A 374 12.96 -13.70 -0.18
N GLU A 375 13.16 -12.95 0.91
CA GLU A 375 14.47 -12.79 1.57
C GLU A 375 14.98 -14.12 2.14
N GLN A 376 14.10 -14.89 2.79
CA GLN A 376 14.41 -16.24 3.29
C GLN A 376 14.67 -17.22 2.16
N LEU A 377 13.93 -17.16 1.04
CA LEU A 377 14.13 -17.99 -0.14
C LEU A 377 15.51 -17.73 -0.74
N ASN A 378 15.89 -16.46 -0.91
CA ASN A 378 17.22 -16.13 -1.42
C ASN A 378 18.34 -16.61 -0.46
N THR A 379 18.12 -16.55 0.85
CA THR A 379 19.12 -16.97 1.85
C THR A 379 19.24 -18.49 1.95
N LEU A 380 18.11 -19.21 2.00
CA LEU A 380 18.05 -20.66 2.13
C LEU A 380 18.44 -21.37 0.83
N MET A 381 18.09 -20.81 -0.33
CA MET A 381 18.37 -21.44 -1.63
C MET A 381 19.83 -21.25 -2.08
N ARG A 382 20.51 -20.18 -1.63
CA ARG A 382 21.97 -20.06 -1.77
C ARG A 382 22.71 -21.20 -1.07
N ASN A 383 22.24 -21.59 0.12
CA ASN A 383 22.84 -22.68 0.88
C ASN A 383 22.61 -24.05 0.20
N GLN A 384 21.54 -24.19 -0.59
CA GLN A 384 21.17 -25.43 -1.27
C GLN A 384 21.54 -25.46 -2.77
N ARG A 385 22.27 -24.46 -3.27
CA ARG A 385 22.72 -24.34 -4.68
C ARG A 385 21.60 -24.29 -5.73
N VAL A 386 20.40 -23.82 -5.35
CA VAL A 386 19.32 -23.57 -6.33
C VAL A 386 19.26 -22.08 -6.63
N ASP A 387 19.55 -21.71 -7.88
CA ASP A 387 19.46 -20.32 -8.34
C ASP A 387 18.01 -20.00 -8.74
N ILE A 388 17.30 -19.25 -7.87
CA ILE A 388 15.96 -18.75 -8.17
C ILE A 388 16.06 -17.34 -8.74
N ARG A 389 15.60 -17.16 -9.98
CA ARG A 389 15.57 -15.86 -10.63
C ARG A 389 14.23 -15.20 -10.47
N SER A 390 14.22 -14.02 -9.86
CA SER A 390 12.98 -13.32 -9.53
C SER A 390 12.62 -12.30 -10.61
N TYR A 391 11.40 -12.36 -11.12
CA TYR A 391 10.83 -11.35 -12.03
C TYR A 391 9.73 -10.57 -11.31
N LEU A 392 9.84 -9.24 -11.34
CA LEU A 392 8.84 -8.35 -10.77
C LEU A 392 7.68 -8.13 -11.75
N VAL A 393 6.47 -8.48 -11.35
CA VAL A 393 5.26 -8.28 -12.15
C VAL A 393 4.60 -6.96 -11.76
N LEU A 394 4.37 -6.10 -12.74
CA LEU A 394 3.82 -4.75 -12.57
C LEU A 394 2.62 -4.53 -13.50
N SER A 395 1.61 -3.80 -13.04
CA SER A 395 0.44 -3.45 -13.85
C SER A 395 0.73 -2.18 -14.66
N ALA A 396 0.53 -2.21 -15.98
CA ALA A 396 0.71 -1.04 -16.84
C ALA A 396 -0.34 0.05 -16.57
N THR A 397 -1.45 -0.29 -15.91
CA THR A 397 -2.51 0.65 -15.50
C THR A 397 -2.22 1.39 -14.21
N ALA A 398 -1.13 1.05 -13.51
CA ALA A 398 -0.76 1.72 -12.26
C ALA A 398 -0.10 3.08 -12.51
N GLN A 399 -0.33 4.02 -11.60
CA GLN A 399 0.36 5.30 -11.61
C GLN A 399 1.87 5.13 -11.40
N ILE A 400 2.65 6.03 -11.99
CA ILE A 400 4.12 5.98 -11.91
C ILE A 400 4.65 5.94 -10.48
N ASN A 401 4.07 6.70 -9.55
CA ASN A 401 4.48 6.71 -8.14
C ASN A 401 4.24 5.36 -7.45
N VAL A 402 3.15 4.67 -7.78
CA VAL A 402 2.84 3.33 -7.27
C VAL A 402 3.82 2.30 -7.83
N LEU A 403 4.16 2.42 -9.11
CA LEU A 403 5.18 1.58 -9.74
C LEU A 403 6.56 1.80 -9.11
N GLN A 404 6.98 3.05 -8.92
CA GLN A 404 8.26 3.40 -8.29
C GLN A 404 8.35 2.85 -6.86
N GLU A 405 7.29 3.04 -6.06
CA GLU A 405 7.26 2.52 -4.70
C GLU A 405 7.31 0.99 -4.68
N THR A 406 6.59 0.34 -5.60
CA THR A 406 6.63 -1.13 -5.74
C THR A 406 8.05 -1.59 -6.08
N VAL A 407 8.71 -0.97 -7.06
CA VAL A 407 10.10 -1.32 -7.42
C VAL A 407 11.02 -1.11 -6.22
N ARG A 408 10.93 0.03 -5.53
CA ARG A 408 11.71 0.34 -4.32
C ARG A 408 11.52 -0.72 -3.24
N HIS A 409 10.29 -1.19 -3.03
CA HIS A 409 9.98 -2.23 -2.05
C HIS A 409 10.66 -3.57 -2.39
N PHE A 410 10.70 -3.93 -3.67
CA PHE A 410 11.33 -5.15 -4.16
C PHE A 410 12.83 -5.02 -4.48
N LYS A 411 13.46 -3.84 -4.30
CA LYS A 411 14.92 -3.67 -4.49
C LYS A 411 15.77 -4.55 -3.58
N LYS A 412 15.22 -4.98 -2.43
CA LYS A 412 15.90 -5.92 -1.51
C LYS A 412 15.97 -7.34 -2.08
N VAL A 413 15.07 -7.67 -3.00
CA VAL A 413 15.09 -8.92 -3.76
C VAL A 413 16.02 -8.72 -4.96
N GLN A 414 16.86 -9.72 -5.25
CA GLN A 414 17.66 -9.72 -6.48
C GLN A 414 16.75 -9.99 -7.68
N LEU A 415 16.26 -8.92 -8.30
CA LEU A 415 15.39 -8.99 -9.47
C LEU A 415 16.24 -9.19 -10.74
N SER A 416 15.89 -10.20 -11.54
CA SER A 416 16.50 -10.45 -12.85
C SER A 416 15.82 -9.64 -13.97
N GLY A 417 14.59 -9.18 -13.75
CA GLY A 417 13.84 -8.38 -14.71
C GLY A 417 12.41 -8.11 -14.25
N CYS A 418 11.60 -7.53 -15.13
CA CYS A 418 10.18 -7.28 -14.90
C CYS A 418 9.28 -7.79 -16.03
N ILE A 419 8.00 -7.92 -15.69
CA ILE A 419 6.93 -8.24 -16.62
C ILE A 419 5.82 -7.22 -16.42
N PHE A 420 5.44 -6.51 -17.48
CA PHE A 420 4.31 -5.59 -17.43
C PHE A 420 3.03 -6.28 -17.91
N THR A 421 1.94 -6.06 -17.18
CA THR A 421 0.63 -6.67 -17.45
C THR A 421 -0.45 -5.64 -17.73
N LYS A 422 -1.58 -6.09 -18.27
CA LYS A 422 -2.76 -5.25 -18.54
C LYS A 422 -2.48 -4.07 -19.49
N LEU A 423 -1.64 -4.28 -20.50
CA LEU A 423 -1.36 -3.25 -21.51
C LEU A 423 -2.59 -2.91 -22.37
N ASP A 424 -3.54 -3.83 -22.47
CA ASP A 424 -4.84 -3.67 -23.14
C ASP A 424 -5.80 -2.73 -22.40
N GLU A 425 -5.62 -2.60 -21.09
CA GLU A 425 -6.40 -1.71 -20.23
C GLU A 425 -5.73 -0.34 -20.04
N SER A 426 -4.52 -0.15 -20.56
CA SER A 426 -3.76 1.09 -20.35
C SER A 426 -4.02 2.15 -21.43
N LEU A 427 -4.18 3.40 -20.98
CA LEU A 427 -4.31 4.57 -21.86
C LEU A 427 -2.95 5.15 -22.28
N SER A 428 -1.89 4.82 -21.55
CA SER A 428 -0.53 5.32 -21.73
C SER A 428 0.48 4.21 -21.42
N LEU A 429 1.64 4.26 -22.07
CA LEU A 429 2.73 3.30 -21.83
C LEU A 429 4.04 4.01 -21.44
N GLY A 430 4.05 5.34 -21.37
CA GLY A 430 5.25 6.10 -20.97
C GLY A 430 5.65 5.83 -19.53
N GLU A 431 4.69 5.49 -18.65
CA GLU A 431 4.94 5.21 -17.25
C GLU A 431 5.80 3.96 -17.11
N ILE A 432 5.46 2.87 -17.82
CA ILE A 432 6.23 1.63 -17.77
C ILE A 432 7.60 1.76 -18.43
N ILE A 433 7.72 2.59 -19.48
CA ILE A 433 9.00 2.93 -20.11
C ILE A 433 9.89 3.66 -19.10
N SER A 434 9.35 4.67 -18.42
CA SER A 434 10.08 5.46 -17.42
C SER A 434 10.55 4.60 -16.27
N ILE A 435 9.70 3.72 -15.76
CA ILE A 435 10.04 2.78 -14.68
C ILE A 435 11.19 1.87 -15.09
N ALA A 436 11.16 1.33 -16.31
CA ALA A 436 12.21 0.45 -16.83
C ALA A 436 13.55 1.19 -16.96
N ILE A 437 13.54 2.41 -17.49
CA ILE A 437 14.75 3.24 -17.66
C ILE A 437 15.31 3.67 -16.30
N GLN A 438 14.50 4.31 -15.46
CA GLN A 438 14.93 4.89 -14.17
C GLN A 438 15.50 3.84 -13.20
N ASN A 439 14.95 2.63 -13.21
CA ASN A 439 15.39 1.56 -12.32
C ASN A 439 16.35 0.57 -13.00
N ARG A 440 16.73 0.80 -14.27
CA ARG A 440 17.55 -0.12 -15.08
C ARG A 440 17.04 -1.56 -14.99
N LEU A 441 15.72 -1.72 -15.10
CA LEU A 441 15.03 -2.99 -14.86
C LEU A 441 14.69 -3.63 -16.21
N PRO A 442 15.36 -4.73 -16.61
CA PRO A 442 15.14 -5.33 -17.91
C PRO A 442 13.72 -5.88 -18.07
N ILE A 443 13.07 -5.57 -19.18
CA ILE A 443 11.71 -6.05 -19.47
C ILE A 443 11.79 -7.41 -20.16
N GLY A 444 11.20 -8.44 -19.56
CA GLY A 444 11.14 -9.76 -20.16
C GLY A 444 9.93 -9.97 -21.05
N TYR A 445 8.75 -9.68 -20.50
CA TYR A 445 7.47 -9.94 -21.17
C TYR A 445 6.49 -8.81 -20.96
N LEU A 446 5.53 -8.73 -21.88
CA LEU A 446 4.38 -7.83 -21.86
C LEU A 446 3.12 -8.67 -22.03
N THR A 447 2.06 -8.39 -21.27
CA THR A 447 0.75 -9.03 -21.44
C THR A 447 -0.33 -8.02 -21.77
N ASN A 448 -1.22 -8.38 -22.69
CA ASN A 448 -2.18 -7.49 -23.34
C ASN A 448 -3.57 -8.13 -23.48
N GLY A 449 -3.99 -8.88 -22.47
CA GLY A 449 -5.30 -9.54 -22.43
C GLY A 449 -5.34 -10.72 -21.47
N GLN A 450 -6.46 -11.44 -21.45
CA GLN A 450 -6.74 -12.50 -20.49
C GLN A 450 -6.49 -13.92 -21.00
N ARG A 451 -6.32 -14.10 -22.32
CA ARG A 451 -6.17 -15.41 -22.95
C ARG A 451 -4.81 -16.04 -22.65
N VAL A 452 -4.81 -17.37 -22.50
CA VAL A 452 -3.62 -18.16 -22.17
C VAL A 452 -3.42 -19.20 -23.28
N PRO A 453 -2.27 -19.21 -23.99
CA PRO A 453 -1.08 -18.35 -23.88
C PRO A 453 -1.05 -17.11 -24.78
N GLU A 454 -2.11 -16.78 -25.52
CA GLU A 454 -2.02 -15.88 -26.67
C GLU A 454 -1.70 -14.42 -26.31
N ASP A 455 -2.10 -13.98 -25.12
CA ASP A 455 -1.96 -12.59 -24.66
C ASP A 455 -0.69 -12.36 -23.81
N ILE A 456 0.42 -12.99 -24.19
CA ILE A 456 1.78 -12.69 -23.69
C ILE A 456 2.76 -12.60 -24.85
N ARG A 457 3.67 -11.62 -24.79
CA ARG A 457 4.70 -11.41 -25.81
C ARG A 457 6.04 -11.12 -25.13
N VAL A 458 7.12 -11.56 -25.76
CA VAL A 458 8.48 -11.13 -25.38
C VAL A 458 8.57 -9.63 -25.61
N ALA A 459 9.14 -8.90 -24.64
CA ALA A 459 9.29 -7.47 -24.74
C ALA A 459 10.23 -7.09 -25.90
N ASN A 460 9.86 -6.04 -26.63
CA ASN A 460 10.66 -5.45 -27.69
C ASN A 460 10.55 -3.93 -27.56
N ALA A 461 11.70 -3.28 -27.38
CA ALA A 461 11.82 -1.86 -27.10
C ALA A 461 11.19 -1.01 -28.21
N GLU A 462 11.57 -1.25 -29.47
CA GLU A 462 11.05 -0.57 -30.67
C GLU A 462 9.52 -0.58 -30.72
N LYS A 463 8.90 -1.76 -30.57
CA LYS A 463 7.45 -1.94 -30.62
C LYS A 463 6.77 -1.25 -29.45
N LEU A 464 7.39 -1.23 -28.27
CA LEU A 464 6.84 -0.59 -27.09
C LEU A 464 6.82 0.94 -27.25
N VAL A 465 7.93 1.55 -27.70
CA VAL A 465 8.01 3.00 -27.95
C VAL A 465 7.03 3.41 -29.04
N LYS A 466 7.00 2.68 -30.16
CA LYS A 466 6.03 2.94 -31.25
C LYS A 466 4.58 2.85 -30.76
N LYS A 467 4.27 1.88 -29.91
CA LYS A 467 2.92 1.72 -29.35
C LYS A 467 2.57 2.87 -28.40
N ALA A 468 3.51 3.31 -27.57
CA ALA A 468 3.33 4.47 -26.69
C ALA A 468 3.05 5.75 -27.50
N GLU A 469 3.82 6.00 -28.57
CA GLU A 469 3.61 7.13 -29.47
C GLU A 469 2.23 7.07 -30.15
N GLN A 470 1.82 5.89 -30.64
CA GLN A 470 0.50 5.70 -31.26
C GLN A 470 -0.65 6.00 -30.30
N LEU A 471 -0.56 5.54 -29.05
CA LEU A 471 -1.57 5.81 -28.02
C LEU A 471 -1.69 7.30 -27.74
N TYR A 472 -0.55 7.99 -27.61
CA TYR A 472 -0.51 9.43 -27.43
C TYR A 472 -1.14 10.20 -28.60
N LEU A 473 -0.74 9.88 -29.84
CA LEU A 473 -1.30 10.52 -31.03
C LEU A 473 -2.81 10.28 -31.17
N LYS A 474 -3.27 9.06 -30.86
CA LYS A 474 -4.71 8.73 -30.83
C LYS A 474 -5.45 9.57 -29.80
N ARG A 475 -4.88 9.77 -28.61
CA ARG A 475 -5.45 10.60 -27.55
C ARG A 475 -5.57 12.06 -27.97
N ILE A 476 -4.52 12.64 -28.56
CA ILE A 476 -4.54 14.03 -29.04
C ILE A 476 -5.59 14.24 -30.13
N LYS A 477 -5.64 13.35 -31.14
CA LYS A 477 -6.64 13.44 -32.20
C LYS A 477 -8.06 13.42 -31.66
N ALA A 478 -8.33 12.56 -30.66
CA ALA A 478 -9.63 12.47 -30.01
C ALA A 478 -9.98 13.72 -29.18
N GLN A 479 -8.99 14.41 -28.60
CA GLN A 479 -9.19 15.68 -27.89
C GLN A 479 -9.48 16.82 -28.87
N GLN A 480 -8.76 16.89 -29.99
CA GLN A 480 -8.96 17.90 -31.02
C GLN A 480 -10.33 17.78 -31.69
N SER A 481 -10.78 16.56 -32.01
CA SER A 481 -12.10 16.35 -32.60
C SER A 481 -13.24 16.74 -31.65
N ARG A 482 -13.07 16.49 -30.34
CA ARG A 482 -14.05 16.93 -29.31
C ARG A 482 -14.09 18.45 -29.17
N HIS A 483 -12.94 19.12 -29.21
CA HIS A 483 -12.89 20.58 -29.14
C HIS A 483 -13.56 21.23 -30.36
N GLN A 484 -13.35 20.69 -31.57
CA GLN A 484 -14.00 21.18 -32.78
C GLN A 484 -15.52 20.98 -32.75
N SER A 485 -16.02 19.85 -32.25
CA SER A 485 -17.46 19.60 -32.12
C SER A 485 -18.15 20.46 -31.05
N VAL A 486 -17.44 20.84 -30.00
CA VAL A 486 -17.99 21.74 -28.97
C VAL A 486 -18.02 23.18 -29.49
N ALA A 487 -16.95 23.62 -30.17
CA ALA A 487 -16.89 24.94 -30.78
C ALA A 487 -17.98 25.16 -31.84
N SER A 488 -18.27 24.16 -32.68
CA SER A 488 -19.37 24.23 -33.67
C SER A 488 -20.75 24.32 -33.02
N ASN A 489 -20.98 23.60 -31.92
CA ASN A 489 -22.27 23.61 -31.22
C ASN A 489 -22.51 24.87 -30.38
N THR A 490 -21.46 25.58 -29.96
CA THR A 490 -21.60 26.89 -29.29
C THR A 490 -21.89 28.03 -30.25
N VAL A 491 -21.54 27.90 -31.53
CA VAL A 491 -21.86 28.93 -32.54
C VAL A 491 -23.33 28.84 -32.96
N GLU A 492 -23.92 27.65 -33.01
CA GLU A 492 -25.36 27.46 -33.31
C GLU A 492 -26.32 27.81 -32.16
N MET A 493 -25.82 28.18 -30.97
CA MET A 493 -26.67 28.59 -29.83
C MET A 493 -26.85 30.12 -29.72
N TYR A 494 -26.19 30.89 -30.58
CA TYR A 494 -26.27 32.36 -30.63
C TYR A 494 -26.65 32.93 -32.00
N ASP A 495 -27.05 32.07 -32.95
CA ASP A 495 -27.77 32.41 -34.18
C ASP A 495 -29.19 31.83 -34.09
#